data_AF-F9VE25-F1
#
_entry.id   AF-F9VE25-F1
#
_cell.length_a   1.000
_cell.length_b   1.000
_cell.length_c   1.000
_cell.angle_alpha   90.00
_cell.angle_beta   90.00
_cell.angle_gamma   90.00
#
_symmetry.space_group_name_H-M   'P 1'
#
loop_
_entity.id
_entity.type
_entity.pdbx_description
1 polymer ?
#
loop_
_entity_poly.entity_id
_entity_poly.type
_entity_poly.pdbx_seq_one_letter_code
_entity_poly.pdbx_strand_id
1 'polypeptide(L)'
;MTYEKQTWNKYDDLKTEEENIQNGAVVTDNRMNHMEDGISSIDLEITSHESNQTNPHSVTKEQVGLSNVSNYGIATEAEATAGTSNAKYMTPSLTKKAAKSYVDKTDVGLSNVDNVKQASKSEFDEHTANKNNPHSVTATQVGAYTKSESDATFALKSDIVDAYSKTEVDDKFALKTSLNTKANDSEVIHITGDQEIEGSLTVDGLINKKDIDWTTLGTGSKYKKSGSRVTIAFDYTPATNANFNMGTLPEGFRPTSSLMFVVAAFSSSATLNSHVQINEAGTTTLLAPTANQAYRFQFNFDI
;
A
#
# COMPACT_ATOMS: atom_id res chain seq x y z
N MET A 1 0.11 59.02 -106.08
CA MET A 1 0.30 60.08 -107.10
C MET A 1 -0.93 60.96 -107.08
N THR A 2 -0.78 62.27 -106.96
CA THR A 2 -1.89 63.23 -107.03
C THR A 2 -2.30 63.40 -108.49
N TYR A 3 -3.52 62.98 -108.83
CA TYR A 3 -4.10 63.20 -110.14
C TYR A 3 -4.40 64.69 -110.31
N GLU A 4 -3.65 65.38 -111.18
CA GLU A 4 -4.03 66.71 -111.65
C GLU A 4 -5.09 66.56 -112.74
N LYS A 5 -6.28 67.08 -112.47
CA LYS A 5 -7.40 67.03 -113.39
C LYS A 5 -7.10 67.88 -114.62
N GLN A 6 -6.88 67.24 -115.77
CA GLN A 6 -6.70 67.94 -117.03
C GLN A 6 -7.98 68.72 -117.39
N THR A 7 -7.81 69.99 -117.74
CA THR A 7 -8.88 70.89 -118.16
C THR A 7 -8.73 71.13 -119.66
N TRP A 8 -9.71 70.72 -120.45
CA TRP A 8 -9.63 70.68 -121.91
C TRP A 8 -10.46 71.79 -122.55
N ASN A 9 -9.88 72.50 -123.52
CA ASN A 9 -10.59 73.50 -124.31
C ASN A 9 -11.23 72.84 -125.54
N LYS A 10 -12.37 73.37 -126.02
CA LYS A 10 -13.06 72.84 -127.21
C LYS A 10 -12.26 73.18 -128.48
N TYR A 11 -12.28 72.28 -129.46
CA TYR A 11 -11.76 72.53 -130.80
C TYR A 11 -12.56 73.67 -131.46
N ASP A 12 -11.85 74.64 -132.03
CA ASP A 12 -12.43 75.80 -132.70
C ASP A 12 -12.19 75.69 -134.20
N ASP A 13 -13.26 75.40 -134.95
CA ASP A 13 -13.21 75.17 -136.41
C ASP A 13 -12.76 76.40 -137.21
N LEU A 14 -12.68 77.58 -136.56
CA LEU A 14 -12.21 78.83 -137.18
C LEU A 14 -10.71 79.06 -137.02
N LYS A 15 -10.01 78.23 -136.24
CA LYS A 15 -8.57 78.32 -136.01
C LYS A 15 -7.81 77.25 -136.79
N THR A 16 -6.56 77.53 -137.09
CA THR A 16 -5.66 76.52 -137.68
C THR A 16 -5.36 75.40 -136.67
N GLU A 17 -4.91 74.25 -137.17
CA GLU A 17 -4.56 73.10 -136.32
C GLU A 17 -3.49 73.45 -135.28
N GLU A 18 -2.46 74.21 -135.67
CA GLU A 18 -1.43 74.68 -134.74
C GLU A 18 -1.99 75.60 -133.65
N GLU A 19 -2.90 76.52 -134.01
CA GLU A 19 -3.53 77.44 -133.04
C GLU A 19 -4.47 76.72 -132.07
N ASN A 20 -5.12 75.65 -132.53
CA ASN A 20 -5.96 74.80 -131.68
C ASN A 20 -5.10 73.99 -130.69
N ILE A 21 -4.01 73.37 -131.16
CA ILE A 21 -3.06 72.63 -130.30
C ILE A 21 -2.47 73.55 -129.22
N GLN A 22 -2.05 74.77 -129.59
CA GLN A 22 -1.42 75.72 -128.66
C GLN A 22 -2.39 76.26 -127.59
N ASN A 23 -3.68 76.32 -127.90
CA ASN A 23 -4.74 76.67 -126.94
C ASN A 23 -5.20 75.48 -126.08
N GLY A 24 -4.55 74.31 -126.19
CA GLY A 24 -4.96 73.10 -125.49
C GLY A 24 -6.30 72.56 -125.96
N ALA A 25 -6.70 72.88 -127.19
CA ALA A 25 -7.86 72.28 -127.82
C ALA A 25 -7.50 70.88 -128.33
N VAL A 26 -8.32 69.90 -127.97
CA VAL A 26 -7.96 68.49 -128.17
C VAL A 26 -8.51 67.98 -129.50
N VAL A 27 -7.62 67.54 -130.38
CA VAL A 27 -7.96 66.74 -131.57
C VAL A 27 -8.40 65.35 -131.09
N THR A 28 -9.45 64.78 -131.69
CA THR A 28 -10.09 63.54 -131.19
C THR A 28 -9.10 62.40 -130.94
N ASP A 29 -8.06 62.27 -131.77
CA ASP A 29 -7.05 61.21 -131.66
C ASP A 29 -6.15 61.37 -130.44
N ASN A 30 -5.67 62.59 -130.15
CA ASN A 30 -4.90 62.86 -128.93
C ASN A 30 -5.73 62.59 -127.65
N ARG A 31 -7.06 62.82 -127.71
CA ARG A 31 -7.97 62.49 -126.60
C ARG A 31 -8.10 60.99 -126.39
N MET A 32 -8.30 60.24 -127.48
CA MET A 32 -8.46 58.79 -127.41
C MET A 32 -7.16 58.14 -126.92
N ASN A 33 -6.00 58.57 -127.41
CA ASN A 33 -4.69 58.07 -126.96
C ASN A 33 -4.49 58.26 -125.44
N HIS A 34 -4.81 59.44 -124.89
CA HIS A 34 -4.70 59.66 -123.44
C HIS A 34 -5.64 58.77 -122.61
N MET A 35 -6.85 58.48 -123.11
CA MET A 35 -7.77 57.57 -122.43
C MET A 35 -7.31 56.11 -122.53
N GLU A 36 -6.82 55.70 -123.69
CA GLU A 36 -6.24 54.37 -123.93
C GLU A 36 -5.03 54.13 -123.02
N ASP A 37 -4.14 55.11 -122.91
CA ASP A 37 -2.98 55.06 -122.01
C ASP A 37 -3.40 54.93 -120.54
N GLY A 38 -4.42 55.68 -120.11
CA GLY A 38 -4.97 55.61 -118.76
C GLY A 38 -5.62 54.26 -118.46
N ILE A 39 -6.41 53.74 -119.39
CA ILE A 39 -7.05 52.42 -119.27
C ILE A 39 -5.99 51.31 -119.25
N SER A 40 -5.00 51.38 -120.14
CA SER A 40 -3.86 50.45 -120.21
C SER A 40 -3.06 50.45 -118.91
N SER A 41 -2.81 51.62 -118.33
CA SER A 41 -2.12 51.75 -117.04
C SER A 41 -2.90 51.10 -115.90
N ILE A 42 -4.22 51.33 -115.84
CA ILE A 42 -5.10 50.71 -114.84
C ILE A 42 -5.16 49.20 -115.01
N ASP A 43 -5.26 48.70 -116.25
CA ASP A 43 -5.29 47.28 -116.56
C ASP A 43 -3.99 46.58 -116.13
N LEU A 44 -2.84 47.22 -116.35
CA LEU A 44 -1.54 46.76 -115.85
C LEU A 44 -1.48 46.75 -114.32
N GLU A 45 -1.97 47.79 -113.64
CA GLU A 45 -2.00 47.87 -112.18
C GLU A 45 -2.92 46.80 -111.56
N ILE A 46 -4.11 46.58 -112.14
CA ILE A 46 -5.05 45.55 -111.68
C ILE A 46 -4.48 44.17 -111.94
N THR A 47 -3.94 43.90 -113.13
CA THR A 47 -3.31 42.61 -113.46
C THR A 47 -2.14 42.32 -112.50
N SER A 48 -1.32 43.34 -112.22
CA SER A 48 -0.23 43.25 -111.24
C SER A 48 -0.76 42.93 -109.85
N HIS A 49 -1.81 43.63 -109.39
CA HIS A 49 -2.44 43.36 -108.10
C HIS A 49 -3.08 41.97 -108.01
N GLU A 50 -3.84 41.53 -109.02
CA GLU A 50 -4.46 40.20 -109.09
C GLU A 50 -3.41 39.09 -109.07
N SER A 51 -2.27 39.30 -109.72
CA SER A 51 -1.15 38.36 -109.69
C SER A 51 -0.37 38.39 -108.37
N ASN A 52 -0.48 39.47 -107.59
CA ASN A 52 0.24 39.67 -106.35
C ASN A 52 -0.42 38.87 -105.21
N GLN A 53 0.09 37.66 -105.00
CA GLN A 53 -0.28 36.80 -103.86
C GLN A 53 0.61 37.01 -102.63
N THR A 54 1.32 38.14 -102.53
CA THR A 54 1.94 38.52 -101.27
C THR A 54 0.88 39.08 -100.32
N ASN A 55 1.21 39.15 -99.03
CA ASN A 55 0.33 39.67 -97.97
C ASN A 55 -0.38 40.96 -98.44
N PRO A 56 -1.72 40.96 -98.65
CA PRO A 56 -2.74 40.24 -97.87
C PRO A 56 -3.26 38.89 -98.39
N HIS A 57 -2.95 38.47 -99.62
CA HIS A 57 -3.47 37.20 -100.14
C HIS A 57 -2.53 36.04 -99.80
N SER A 58 -3.08 34.87 -99.48
CA SER A 58 -2.33 33.61 -99.30
C SER A 58 -1.14 33.68 -98.31
N VAL A 59 -1.33 34.36 -97.18
CA VAL A 59 -0.27 34.55 -96.18
C VAL A 59 0.24 33.21 -95.63
N THR A 60 1.55 32.99 -95.74
CA THR A 60 2.25 31.81 -95.24
C THR A 60 2.61 31.95 -93.77
N LYS A 61 2.86 30.82 -93.09
CA LYS A 61 3.36 30.83 -91.70
C LYS A 61 4.67 31.59 -91.55
N GLU A 62 5.55 31.53 -92.54
CA GLU A 62 6.81 32.28 -92.55
C GLU A 62 6.53 33.80 -92.54
N GLN A 63 5.59 34.27 -93.37
CA GLN A 63 5.24 35.69 -93.48
C GLN A 63 4.72 36.32 -92.17
N VAL A 64 4.15 35.50 -91.27
CA VAL A 64 3.69 35.95 -89.94
C VAL A 64 4.61 35.52 -88.79
N GLY A 65 5.81 34.99 -89.09
CA GLY A 65 6.79 34.57 -88.07
C GLY A 65 6.41 33.29 -87.31
N LEU A 66 5.56 32.44 -87.87
CA LEU A 66 5.04 31.21 -87.27
C LEU A 66 5.54 29.93 -87.96
N SER A 67 6.64 29.97 -88.72
CA SER A 67 7.12 28.80 -89.46
C SER A 67 7.50 27.59 -88.60
N ASN A 68 7.97 27.85 -87.38
CA ASN A 68 8.25 26.80 -86.39
C ASN A 68 6.98 26.28 -85.69
N VAL A 69 5.82 26.91 -85.88
CA VAL A 69 4.57 26.55 -85.21
C VAL A 69 3.80 25.53 -86.06
N SER A 70 3.68 24.32 -85.54
CA SER A 70 2.89 23.23 -86.14
C SER A 70 1.38 23.47 -85.98
N ASN A 71 0.56 22.89 -86.86
CA ASN A 71 -0.90 22.99 -86.76
C ASN A 71 -1.47 21.85 -85.92
N TYR A 72 -1.11 21.79 -84.64
CA TYR A 72 -1.58 20.77 -83.72
C TYR A 72 -2.73 21.27 -82.86
N GLY A 73 -3.68 20.37 -82.56
CA GLY A 73 -4.73 20.64 -81.57
C GLY A 73 -4.21 20.50 -80.14
N ILE A 74 -5.00 21.00 -79.19
CA ILE A 74 -4.77 20.75 -77.76
C ILE A 74 -5.05 19.27 -77.45
N ALA A 75 -4.22 18.65 -76.63
CA ALA A 75 -4.45 17.29 -76.12
C ALA A 75 -5.73 17.22 -75.27
N THR A 76 -6.46 16.12 -75.37
CA THR A 76 -7.48 15.74 -74.38
C THR A 76 -6.80 15.32 -73.07
N GLU A 77 -7.57 15.24 -71.97
CA GLU A 77 -7.03 14.76 -70.69
C GLU A 77 -6.46 13.34 -70.79
N ALA A 78 -7.12 12.45 -71.54
CA ALA A 78 -6.66 11.08 -71.75
C ALA A 78 -5.34 11.04 -72.55
N GLU A 79 -5.24 11.82 -73.63
CA GLU A 79 -4.00 11.94 -74.41
C GLU A 79 -2.85 12.52 -73.57
N ALA A 80 -3.15 13.51 -72.71
CA ALA A 80 -2.17 14.14 -71.85
C ALA A 80 -1.64 13.21 -70.75
N THR A 81 -2.52 12.42 -70.12
CA THR A 81 -2.14 11.42 -69.11
C THR A 81 -1.46 10.20 -69.73
N ALA A 82 -1.77 9.82 -70.97
CA ALA A 82 -1.08 8.75 -71.67
C ALA A 82 0.35 9.14 -72.07
N GLY A 83 0.57 10.41 -72.43
CA GLY A 83 1.91 10.95 -72.69
C GLY A 83 2.61 10.39 -73.95
N THR A 84 1.86 9.80 -74.90
CA THR A 84 2.44 9.11 -76.06
C THR A 84 2.44 9.93 -77.35
N SER A 85 1.64 10.99 -77.44
CA SER A 85 1.47 11.77 -78.68
C SER A 85 2.46 12.93 -78.78
N ASN A 86 3.19 12.98 -79.90
CA ASN A 86 4.06 14.11 -80.26
C ASN A 86 3.38 15.16 -81.16
N ALA A 87 2.10 14.94 -81.52
CA ALA A 87 1.35 15.77 -82.48
C ALA A 87 0.21 16.57 -81.81
N LYS A 88 0.42 16.99 -80.57
CA LYS A 88 -0.54 17.75 -79.76
C LYS A 88 0.18 18.82 -78.93
N TYR A 89 -0.52 19.90 -78.65
CA TYR A 89 -0.08 20.90 -77.67
C TYR A 89 -0.67 20.63 -76.29
N MET A 90 0.07 21.03 -75.26
CA MET A 90 -0.30 20.89 -73.86
C MET A 90 -0.68 22.25 -73.28
N THR A 91 -1.72 22.30 -72.44
CA THR A 91 -2.01 23.49 -71.62
C THR A 91 -1.44 23.31 -70.21
N PRO A 92 -1.16 24.39 -69.46
CA PRO A 92 -0.67 24.27 -68.08
C PRO A 92 -1.56 23.40 -67.16
N SER A 93 -2.87 23.43 -67.37
CA SER A 93 -3.83 22.59 -66.63
C SER A 93 -3.61 21.10 -66.90
N LEU A 94 -3.45 20.74 -68.18
CA LEU A 94 -3.19 19.37 -68.59
C LEU A 94 -1.82 18.88 -68.13
N THR A 95 -0.78 19.73 -68.18
CA THR A 95 0.55 19.42 -67.61
C THR A 95 0.46 19.10 -66.12
N LYS A 96 -0.24 19.92 -65.34
CA LYS A 96 -0.44 19.69 -63.90
C LYS A 96 -1.16 18.37 -63.63
N LYS A 97 -2.17 18.04 -64.44
CA LYS A 97 -2.95 16.81 -64.31
C LYS A 97 -2.12 15.58 -64.65
N ALA A 98 -1.40 15.60 -65.77
CA ALA A 98 -0.51 14.52 -66.18
C ALA A 98 0.58 14.28 -65.12
N ALA A 99 1.26 15.33 -64.66
CA ALA A 99 2.28 15.25 -63.61
C ALA A 99 1.75 14.63 -62.30
N LYS A 100 0.52 14.94 -61.88
CA LYS A 100 -0.11 14.33 -60.70
C LYS A 100 -0.41 12.84 -60.91
N SER A 101 -0.76 12.44 -62.13
CA SER A 101 -1.09 11.04 -62.44
C SER A 101 0.14 10.14 -62.47
N TYR A 102 1.32 10.69 -62.75
CA TYR A 102 2.59 9.94 -62.81
C TYR A 102 3.27 9.75 -61.45
N VAL A 103 2.68 10.22 -60.35
CA VAL A 103 3.22 10.01 -59.01
C VAL A 103 2.21 9.20 -58.22
N ASP A 104 2.47 7.91 -58.10
CA ASP A 104 1.71 7.01 -57.24
C ASP A 104 2.50 6.66 -55.96
N LYS A 105 1.90 5.81 -55.11
CA LYS A 105 2.54 5.38 -53.86
C LYS A 105 3.87 4.65 -54.09
N THR A 106 4.03 4.01 -55.24
CA THR A 106 5.26 3.28 -55.56
C THR A 106 6.40 4.23 -55.85
N ASP A 107 6.15 5.32 -56.56
CA ASP A 107 7.17 6.33 -56.88
C ASP A 107 7.76 7.02 -55.64
N VAL A 108 6.97 7.16 -54.58
CA VAL A 108 7.38 7.80 -53.32
C VAL A 108 7.74 6.82 -52.20
N GLY A 109 7.88 5.51 -52.52
CA GLY A 109 8.27 4.49 -51.54
C GLY A 109 7.19 4.17 -50.49
N LEU A 110 5.94 4.51 -50.75
CA LEU A 110 4.77 4.26 -49.91
C LEU A 110 3.96 3.04 -50.38
N SER A 111 4.52 2.15 -51.22
CA SER A 111 3.81 0.98 -51.78
C SER A 111 3.17 0.08 -50.73
N ASN A 112 3.83 -0.07 -49.57
CA ASN A 112 3.36 -0.91 -48.46
C ASN A 112 2.49 -0.16 -47.45
N VAL A 113 2.27 1.14 -47.67
CA VAL A 113 1.42 1.96 -46.81
C VAL A 113 -0.01 1.83 -47.32
N ASP A 114 -0.83 1.07 -46.61
CA ASP A 114 -2.26 1.00 -46.88
C ASP A 114 -2.91 2.39 -46.73
N ASN A 115 -3.92 2.69 -47.56
CA ASN A 115 -4.83 3.83 -47.31
C ASN A 115 -5.80 3.44 -46.19
N VAL A 116 -5.28 3.05 -45.02
CA VAL A 116 -6.11 2.74 -43.87
C VAL A 116 -6.85 4.02 -43.47
N LYS A 117 -8.10 3.86 -43.03
CA LYS A 117 -8.91 4.90 -42.41
C LYS A 117 -8.18 5.36 -41.14
N GLN A 118 -7.27 6.33 -41.27
CA GLN A 118 -6.69 6.99 -40.11
C GLN A 118 -7.85 7.55 -39.29
N ALA A 119 -7.82 7.28 -37.99
CA ALA A 119 -8.73 7.94 -37.07
C ALA A 119 -8.64 9.45 -37.34
N SER A 120 -9.78 10.10 -37.50
CA SER A 120 -9.84 11.55 -37.55
C SER A 120 -9.15 12.13 -36.32
N LYS A 121 -8.69 13.38 -36.42
CA LYS A 121 -8.12 14.08 -35.25
C LYS A 121 -9.07 14.03 -34.05
N SER A 122 -10.39 14.12 -34.29
CA SER A 122 -11.41 13.99 -33.26
C SER A 122 -11.40 12.63 -32.57
N GLU A 123 -11.39 11.53 -33.34
CA GLU A 123 -11.34 10.16 -32.79
C GLU A 123 -10.03 9.92 -32.02
N PHE A 124 -8.91 10.49 -32.47
CA PHE A 124 -7.63 10.39 -31.76
C PHE A 124 -7.61 11.18 -30.45
N ASP A 125 -8.14 12.40 -30.47
CA ASP A 125 -8.25 13.25 -29.29
C ASP A 125 -9.24 12.63 -28.28
N GLU A 126 -10.36 12.06 -28.75
CA GLU A 126 -11.31 11.30 -27.92
C GLU A 126 -10.66 10.09 -27.27
N HIS A 127 -9.91 9.28 -28.03
CA HIS A 127 -9.17 8.14 -27.46
C HIS A 127 -8.15 8.60 -26.40
N THR A 128 -7.42 9.68 -26.67
CA THR A 128 -6.42 10.24 -25.73
C THR A 128 -7.08 10.75 -24.43
N ALA A 129 -8.26 11.35 -24.57
CA ALA A 129 -9.10 11.81 -23.47
C ALA A 129 -9.81 10.65 -22.75
N ASN A 130 -10.01 9.50 -23.41
CA ASN A 130 -10.65 8.34 -22.85
C ASN A 130 -9.79 7.74 -21.72
N LYS A 131 -10.31 7.83 -20.49
CA LYS A 131 -9.74 7.25 -19.27
C LYS A 131 -10.53 6.02 -18.78
N ASN A 132 -11.32 5.43 -19.66
CA ASN A 132 -11.89 4.11 -19.41
C ASN A 132 -10.87 3.04 -19.82
N ASN A 133 -10.92 1.89 -19.15
CA ASN A 133 -10.10 0.70 -19.42
C ASN A 133 -9.84 0.53 -20.94
N PRO A 134 -8.57 0.63 -21.41
CA PRO A 134 -7.31 0.33 -20.70
C PRO A 134 -6.58 1.46 -19.95
N HIS A 135 -6.97 2.73 -20.07
CA HIS A 135 -6.25 3.81 -19.38
C HIS A 135 -6.92 4.15 -18.04
N SER A 136 -6.12 4.36 -16.98
CA SER A 136 -6.60 4.83 -15.68
C SER A 136 -7.69 3.96 -15.03
N VAL A 137 -7.52 2.63 -15.07
CA VAL A 137 -8.47 1.68 -14.46
C VAL A 137 -8.67 1.96 -12.97
N THR A 138 -9.93 2.08 -12.58
CA THR A 138 -10.38 2.25 -11.19
C THR A 138 -10.46 0.91 -10.48
N ALA A 139 -10.39 0.90 -9.15
CA ALA A 139 -10.58 -0.32 -8.35
C ALA A 139 -11.90 -1.04 -8.71
N THR A 140 -12.97 -0.28 -8.95
CA THR A 140 -14.27 -0.81 -9.42
C THR A 140 -14.15 -1.53 -10.77
N GLN A 141 -13.39 -0.98 -11.72
CA GLN A 141 -13.24 -1.58 -13.06
C GLN A 141 -12.51 -2.93 -13.06
N VAL A 142 -11.70 -3.21 -12.04
CA VAL A 142 -10.97 -4.50 -11.90
C VAL A 142 -11.57 -5.41 -10.83
N GLY A 143 -12.71 -5.04 -10.25
CA GLY A 143 -13.33 -5.80 -9.15
C GLY A 143 -12.51 -5.80 -7.86
N ALA A 144 -11.61 -4.83 -7.68
CA ALA A 144 -10.86 -4.64 -6.44
C ALA A 144 -11.75 -3.94 -5.40
N TYR A 145 -11.60 -4.34 -4.13
CA TYR A 145 -12.27 -3.67 -3.02
C TYR A 145 -11.87 -2.20 -2.96
N THR A 146 -12.85 -1.35 -2.67
CA THR A 146 -12.60 0.02 -2.28
C THR A 146 -11.80 0.07 -0.98
N LYS A 147 -11.15 1.21 -0.74
CA LYS A 147 -10.47 1.46 0.53
C LYS A 147 -11.43 1.26 1.71
N SER A 148 -12.68 1.72 1.58
CA SER A 148 -13.70 1.58 2.62
C SER A 148 -14.06 0.13 2.92
N GLU A 149 -14.23 -0.71 1.89
CA GLU A 149 -14.52 -2.15 2.06
C GLU A 149 -13.32 -2.89 2.68
N SER A 150 -12.10 -2.53 2.27
CA SER A 150 -10.88 -3.11 2.84
C SER A 150 -10.73 -2.74 4.31
N ASP A 151 -10.93 -1.46 4.64
CA ASP A 151 -10.84 -0.95 6.01
C ASP A 151 -11.94 -1.57 6.89
N ALA A 152 -13.16 -1.74 6.38
CA ALA A 152 -14.25 -2.42 7.10
C ALA A 152 -13.96 -3.91 7.35
N THR A 153 -13.43 -4.62 6.35
CA THR A 153 -13.05 -6.03 6.48
C THR A 153 -11.89 -6.20 7.46
N PHE A 154 -10.94 -5.27 7.46
CA PHE A 154 -9.82 -5.26 8.41
C PHE A 154 -10.29 -4.99 9.83
N ALA A 155 -11.21 -4.03 10.03
CA ALA A 155 -11.79 -3.73 11.34
C ALA A 155 -12.50 -4.95 11.96
N LEU A 156 -13.35 -5.63 11.18
CA LEU A 156 -14.02 -6.86 11.62
C LEU A 156 -13.03 -7.96 12.04
N LYS A 157 -11.84 -7.99 11.43
CA LYS A 157 -10.79 -8.96 11.74
C LYS A 157 -9.96 -8.53 12.95
N SER A 158 -9.81 -7.22 13.19
CA SER A 158 -9.18 -6.66 14.38
C SER A 158 -9.96 -7.05 15.65
N ASP A 159 -11.29 -6.98 15.59
CA ASP A 159 -12.17 -7.31 16.71
C ASP A 159 -12.07 -8.80 17.15
N ILE A 160 -11.61 -9.69 16.26
CA ILE A 160 -11.40 -11.12 16.57
C ILE A 160 -10.01 -11.40 17.16
N VAL A 161 -9.01 -10.55 16.89
CA VAL A 161 -7.63 -10.74 17.38
C VAL A 161 -7.44 -10.09 18.77
N ASP A 162 -8.26 -9.10 19.11
CA ASP A 162 -8.33 -8.51 20.46
C ASP A 162 -9.26 -9.31 21.42
N ALA A 163 -9.38 -10.63 21.23
CA ALA A 163 -10.26 -11.53 22.00
C ALA A 163 -9.94 -11.66 23.50
N TYR A 164 -9.00 -10.87 24.01
CA TYR A 164 -8.98 -10.49 25.42
C TYR A 164 -8.69 -9.00 25.49
N SER A 165 -9.65 -8.23 25.98
CA SER A 165 -9.41 -6.84 26.33
C SER A 165 -8.23 -6.77 27.32
N LYS A 166 -7.44 -5.70 27.26
CA LYS A 166 -6.32 -5.49 28.20
C LYS A 166 -6.77 -5.65 29.66
N THR A 167 -8.01 -5.25 29.96
CA THR A 167 -8.68 -5.44 31.25
C THR A 167 -8.85 -6.91 31.62
N GLU A 168 -9.35 -7.76 30.73
CA GLU A 168 -9.51 -9.20 31.02
C GLU A 168 -8.17 -9.91 31.22
N VAL A 169 -7.12 -9.48 30.51
CA VAL A 169 -5.75 -10.00 30.71
C VAL A 169 -5.20 -9.56 32.06
N ASP A 170 -5.39 -8.29 32.41
CA ASP A 170 -4.91 -7.72 33.67
C ASP A 170 -5.63 -8.31 34.88
N ASP A 171 -6.96 -8.51 34.81
CA ASP A 171 -7.76 -9.14 35.85
C ASP A 171 -7.32 -10.59 36.08
N LYS A 172 -7.06 -11.34 35.00
CA LYS A 172 -6.60 -12.73 35.08
C LYS A 172 -5.16 -12.82 35.64
N PHE A 173 -4.31 -11.86 35.31
CA PHE A 173 -2.94 -11.78 35.84
C PHE A 173 -2.94 -11.39 37.33
N ALA A 174 -3.78 -10.45 37.73
CA ALA A 174 -3.98 -10.05 39.13
C ALA A 174 -4.48 -11.23 39.97
N LEU A 175 -5.47 -11.98 39.46
CA LEU A 175 -5.99 -13.17 40.13
C LEU A 175 -4.89 -14.24 40.30
N LYS A 176 -4.10 -14.51 39.26
CA LYS A 176 -2.98 -15.47 39.33
C LYS A 176 -1.94 -15.04 40.35
N THR A 177 -1.67 -13.74 40.46
CA THR A 177 -0.73 -13.19 41.45
C THR A 177 -1.27 -13.39 42.87
N SER A 178 -2.56 -13.11 43.10
CA SER A 178 -3.21 -13.26 44.41
C SER A 178 -3.31 -14.71 44.90
N LEU A 179 -3.40 -15.68 43.98
CA LEU A 179 -3.46 -17.11 44.33
C LEU A 179 -2.08 -17.73 44.58
N ASN A 180 -1.02 -17.13 44.04
CA ASN A 180 0.36 -17.61 44.19
C ASN A 180 1.12 -16.95 45.36
N THR A 181 0.52 -16.00 46.07
CA THR A 181 1.09 -15.48 47.31
C THR A 181 0.91 -16.53 48.41
N LYS A 182 2.01 -17.19 48.78
CA LYS A 182 2.08 -17.89 50.06
C LYS A 182 1.72 -16.91 51.18
N ALA A 183 1.10 -17.39 52.26
CA ALA A 183 0.92 -16.57 53.46
C ALA A 183 2.29 -16.00 53.90
N ASN A 184 2.28 -14.81 54.52
CA ASN A 184 3.52 -14.22 55.00
C ASN A 184 4.18 -15.18 55.99
N ASP A 185 5.50 -15.29 55.93
CA ASP A 185 6.26 -16.24 56.77
C ASP A 185 6.04 -15.98 58.27
N SER A 186 5.79 -14.71 58.65
CA SER A 186 5.47 -14.30 60.02
C SER A 186 4.09 -14.73 60.52
N GLU A 187 3.18 -15.13 59.62
CA GLU A 187 1.79 -15.49 59.94
C GLU A 187 1.57 -17.01 59.98
N VAL A 188 2.61 -17.81 59.74
CA VAL A 188 2.54 -19.28 59.77
C VAL A 188 3.27 -19.86 60.99
N ILE A 189 2.75 -20.97 61.52
CA ILE A 189 3.40 -21.74 62.58
C ILE A 189 4.48 -22.63 61.94
N HIS A 190 5.69 -22.58 62.48
CA HIS A 190 6.83 -23.38 62.05
C HIS A 190 6.95 -24.65 62.91
N ILE A 191 7.54 -25.70 62.35
CA ILE A 191 7.77 -26.97 63.04
C ILE A 191 9.00 -26.95 63.97
N THR A 192 9.75 -25.85 63.97
CA THR A 192 10.99 -25.66 64.73
C THR A 192 11.09 -24.23 65.24
N GLY A 193 11.80 -24.06 66.36
CA GLY A 193 11.97 -22.76 67.00
C GLY A 193 10.86 -22.48 68.01
N ASP A 194 11.16 -21.62 68.98
CA ASP A 194 10.19 -21.20 69.97
C ASP A 194 9.29 -20.12 69.34
N GLN A 195 7.97 -20.33 69.41
CA GLN A 195 6.97 -19.43 68.83
C GLN A 195 5.83 -19.17 69.80
N GLU A 196 5.39 -17.93 69.87
CA GLU A 196 4.18 -17.53 70.57
C GLU A 196 2.98 -17.58 69.61
N ILE A 197 1.88 -18.19 70.04
CA ILE A 197 0.66 -18.32 69.24
C ILE A 197 -0.45 -17.57 69.97
N GLU A 198 -0.96 -16.51 69.35
CA GLU A 198 -2.11 -15.77 69.86
C GLU A 198 -3.44 -16.43 69.43
N GLY A 199 -4.43 -16.44 70.33
CA GLY A 199 -5.77 -16.96 70.06
C GLY A 199 -6.01 -18.42 70.48
N SER A 200 -7.15 -18.98 70.07
CA SER A 200 -7.55 -20.35 70.40
C SER A 200 -7.18 -21.33 69.28
N LEU A 201 -6.30 -22.29 69.58
CA LEU A 201 -6.01 -23.40 68.67
C LEU A 201 -6.91 -24.60 69.02
N THR A 202 -7.71 -25.07 68.06
CA THR A 202 -8.48 -26.31 68.18
C THR A 202 -7.77 -27.39 67.37
N VAL A 203 -7.42 -28.52 68.01
CA VAL A 203 -6.75 -29.65 67.35
C VAL A 203 -7.69 -30.85 67.37
N ASP A 204 -8.21 -31.24 66.21
CA ASP A 204 -9.07 -32.42 66.04
C ASP A 204 -8.25 -33.71 65.91
N GLY A 205 -7.42 -33.99 66.92
CA GLY A 205 -6.53 -35.15 66.94
C GLY A 205 -5.80 -35.37 68.27
N LEU A 206 -4.98 -36.43 68.32
CA LEU A 206 -4.15 -36.75 69.49
C LEU A 206 -2.98 -35.76 69.60
N ILE A 207 -2.91 -35.03 70.71
CA ILE A 207 -1.74 -34.21 71.05
C ILE A 207 -0.80 -35.07 71.89
N ASN A 208 0.36 -35.43 71.32
CA ASN A 208 1.44 -36.02 72.11
C ASN A 208 2.14 -34.90 72.89
N LYS A 209 1.60 -34.53 74.06
CA LYS A 209 2.26 -33.61 74.99
C LYS A 209 3.64 -34.18 75.31
N LYS A 210 4.65 -33.33 75.55
CA LYS A 210 6.01 -33.78 75.91
C LYS A 210 5.96 -34.64 77.17
N ASP A 211 5.87 -35.94 76.97
CA ASP A 211 6.11 -36.93 78.01
C ASP A 211 7.58 -36.82 78.39
N ILE A 212 7.85 -36.87 79.68
CA ILE A 212 9.20 -36.81 80.21
C ILE A 212 9.51 -38.20 80.74
N ASP A 213 10.54 -38.82 80.18
CA ASP A 213 11.10 -40.06 80.70
C ASP A 213 11.71 -39.85 82.10
N TRP A 214 11.99 -40.94 82.82
CA TRP A 214 12.50 -40.85 84.20
C TRP A 214 13.70 -39.90 84.32
N THR A 215 13.46 -38.78 84.99
CA THR A 215 14.41 -37.68 85.16
C THR A 215 14.65 -37.44 86.65
N THR A 216 15.87 -37.11 87.04
CA THR A 216 16.22 -36.83 88.44
C THR A 216 15.42 -35.63 88.97
N LEU A 217 14.77 -35.81 90.12
CA LEU A 217 14.09 -34.74 90.86
C LEU A 217 15.01 -34.15 91.93
N GLY A 218 15.79 -35.03 92.57
CA GLY A 218 16.70 -34.71 93.67
C GLY A 218 17.45 -35.97 94.11
N THR A 219 18.11 -35.92 95.25
CA THR A 219 18.88 -37.05 95.77
C THR A 219 17.97 -38.25 96.05
N GLY A 220 18.19 -39.34 95.32
CA GLY A 220 17.41 -40.58 95.47
C GLY A 220 15.98 -40.52 94.93
N SER A 221 15.58 -39.40 94.33
CA SER A 221 14.24 -39.17 93.76
C SER A 221 14.30 -38.89 92.26
N LYS A 222 13.31 -39.42 91.55
CA LYS A 222 13.12 -39.20 90.12
C LYS A 222 11.65 -39.03 89.81
N TYR A 223 11.34 -38.34 88.73
CA TYR A 223 9.98 -38.16 88.25
C TYR A 223 9.88 -38.45 86.76
N LYS A 224 8.68 -38.79 86.30
CA LYS A 224 8.32 -38.86 84.89
C LYS A 224 6.92 -38.29 84.69
N LYS A 225 6.61 -37.85 83.48
CA LYS A 225 5.26 -37.44 83.08
C LYS A 225 4.82 -38.25 81.88
N SER A 226 3.62 -38.82 81.98
CA SER A 226 2.94 -39.36 80.82
C SER A 226 1.51 -38.82 80.76
N GLY A 227 1.19 -38.10 79.68
CA GLY A 227 -0.09 -37.40 79.55
C GLY A 227 -0.29 -36.37 80.66
N SER A 228 -1.38 -36.50 81.42
CA SER A 228 -1.69 -35.67 82.60
C SER A 228 -1.17 -36.23 83.93
N ARG A 229 -0.42 -37.34 83.90
CA ARG A 229 0.01 -38.03 85.12
C ARG A 229 1.49 -37.84 85.38
N VAL A 230 1.81 -37.32 86.57
CA VAL A 230 3.18 -37.22 87.08
C VAL A 230 3.40 -38.39 88.04
N THR A 231 4.52 -39.08 87.89
CA THR A 231 4.93 -40.19 88.76
C THR A 231 6.25 -39.84 89.41
N ILE A 232 6.35 -39.98 90.73
CA ILE A 232 7.60 -39.81 91.48
C ILE A 232 8.00 -41.17 92.05
N ALA A 233 9.27 -41.51 91.90
CA ALA A 233 9.88 -42.67 92.54
C ALA A 233 11.01 -42.21 93.47
N PHE A 234 11.15 -42.92 94.59
CA PHE A 234 12.20 -42.70 95.57
C PHE A 234 12.86 -44.03 95.92
N ASP A 235 14.19 -44.06 95.90
CA ASP A 235 15.00 -45.16 96.38
C ASP A 235 16.22 -44.58 97.08
N TYR A 236 16.10 -44.41 98.39
CA TYR A 236 17.16 -43.84 99.21
C TYR A 236 17.02 -44.26 100.67
N THR A 237 18.12 -44.14 101.41
CA THR A 237 18.19 -44.35 102.85
C THR A 237 18.57 -43.03 103.52
N PRO A 238 17.60 -42.25 104.04
CA PRO A 238 17.88 -41.00 104.72
C PRO A 238 18.76 -41.23 105.96
N ALA A 239 19.79 -40.40 106.15
CA ALA A 239 20.74 -40.56 107.26
C ALA A 239 20.24 -39.97 108.60
N THR A 240 19.19 -39.16 108.59
CA THR A 240 18.70 -38.41 109.77
C THR A 240 17.17 -38.49 109.89
N ASN A 241 16.65 -38.13 111.08
CA ASN A 241 15.21 -38.04 111.33
C ASN A 241 14.57 -36.72 110.85
N ALA A 242 15.29 -35.89 110.10
CA ALA A 242 14.81 -34.59 109.63
C ALA A 242 14.10 -34.72 108.28
N ASN A 243 13.18 -33.79 108.00
CA ASN A 243 12.52 -33.70 106.70
C ASN A 243 13.53 -33.76 105.56
N PHE A 244 13.34 -34.70 104.65
CA PHE A 244 14.23 -34.93 103.53
C PHE A 244 13.65 -34.30 102.27
N ASN A 245 14.37 -33.33 101.70
CA ASN A 245 13.99 -32.69 100.46
C ASN A 245 14.26 -33.62 99.28
N MET A 246 13.19 -34.09 98.63
CA MET A 246 13.25 -34.94 97.45
C MET A 246 13.37 -34.11 96.16
N GLY A 247 13.42 -32.79 96.22
CA GLY A 247 13.55 -31.89 95.08
C GLY A 247 12.26 -31.14 94.74
N THR A 248 12.32 -30.30 93.70
CA THR A 248 11.21 -29.43 93.28
C THR A 248 10.79 -29.75 91.85
N LEU A 249 9.50 -30.00 91.64
CA LEU A 249 8.94 -30.25 90.32
C LEU A 249 8.98 -28.98 89.44
N PRO A 250 9.32 -29.10 88.15
CA PRO A 250 9.29 -27.97 87.24
C PRO A 250 7.88 -27.39 87.08
N GLU A 251 7.81 -26.14 86.66
CA GLU A 251 6.56 -25.48 86.30
C GLU A 251 5.81 -26.27 85.22
N GLY A 252 4.50 -26.47 85.40
CA GLY A 252 3.67 -27.33 84.55
C GLY A 252 3.60 -28.81 84.96
N PHE A 253 4.36 -29.25 85.98
CA PHE A 253 4.31 -30.62 86.55
C PHE A 253 3.85 -30.63 88.02
N ARG A 254 3.54 -29.47 88.57
CA ARG A 254 3.17 -29.27 89.97
C ARG A 254 1.69 -29.59 90.18
N PRO A 255 1.29 -30.14 91.34
CA PRO A 255 -0.12 -30.33 91.62
C PRO A 255 -0.82 -28.97 91.80
N THR A 256 -2.11 -28.92 91.47
CA THR A 256 -2.94 -27.70 91.60
C THR A 256 -3.22 -27.31 93.06
N SER A 257 -3.08 -28.26 93.98
CA SER A 257 -3.16 -28.07 95.43
C SER A 257 -2.10 -28.92 96.13
N SER A 258 -1.69 -28.56 97.34
CA SER A 258 -0.74 -29.38 98.11
C SER A 258 -1.28 -30.80 98.34
N LEU A 259 -0.45 -31.81 98.07
CA LEU A 259 -0.79 -33.23 98.19
C LEU A 259 0.01 -33.91 99.29
N MET A 260 -0.55 -34.94 99.90
CA MET A 260 0.12 -35.79 100.89
C MET A 260 -0.13 -37.26 100.59
N PHE A 261 0.93 -38.07 100.64
CA PHE A 261 0.91 -39.49 100.38
C PHE A 261 1.48 -40.25 101.56
N VAL A 262 0.83 -41.33 101.97
CA VAL A 262 1.44 -42.29 102.91
C VAL A 262 2.34 -43.21 102.12
N VAL A 263 3.60 -43.32 102.53
CA VAL A 263 4.59 -44.19 101.89
C VAL A 263 5.06 -45.27 102.85
N ALA A 264 5.05 -46.51 102.37
CA ALA A 264 5.52 -47.64 103.14
C ALA A 264 7.04 -47.58 103.29
N ALA A 265 7.52 -47.90 104.49
CA ALA A 265 8.92 -48.16 104.72
C ALA A 265 9.34 -49.52 104.16
N PHE A 266 10.58 -49.63 103.67
CA PHE A 266 11.12 -50.87 103.14
C PHE A 266 12.19 -51.42 104.10
N SER A 267 11.78 -52.23 105.07
CA SER A 267 12.70 -52.88 106.01
C SER A 267 12.19 -54.26 106.46
N SER A 268 13.12 -55.16 106.80
CA SER A 268 12.85 -56.51 107.33
C SER A 268 12.60 -56.55 108.84
N SER A 269 12.54 -55.40 109.53
CA SER A 269 12.22 -55.26 110.96
C SER A 269 11.30 -54.04 111.21
N ALA A 270 10.61 -54.01 112.36
CA ALA A 270 9.52 -53.08 112.75
C ALA A 270 9.51 -51.73 112.00
N THR A 271 8.76 -51.66 110.91
CA THR A 271 8.74 -50.54 109.97
C THR A 271 7.71 -49.48 110.35
N LEU A 272 8.10 -48.20 110.36
CA LEU A 272 7.17 -47.07 110.42
C LEU A 272 6.98 -46.46 109.02
N ASN A 273 5.74 -46.43 108.55
CA ASN A 273 5.36 -45.67 107.35
C ASN A 273 5.68 -44.19 107.55
N SER A 274 6.01 -43.49 106.46
CA SER A 274 6.24 -42.05 106.45
C SER A 274 5.24 -41.36 105.51
N HIS A 275 5.33 -40.04 105.42
CA HIS A 275 4.47 -39.23 104.57
C HIS A 275 5.34 -38.44 103.59
N VAL A 276 4.93 -38.40 102.33
CA VAL A 276 5.50 -37.49 101.34
C VAL A 276 4.51 -36.37 101.09
N GLN A 277 4.97 -35.14 101.25
CA GLN A 277 4.21 -33.95 100.92
C GLN A 277 4.75 -33.32 99.64
N ILE A 278 3.85 -32.85 98.78
CA ILE A 278 4.16 -31.99 97.65
C ILE A 278 3.38 -30.69 97.83
N ASN A 279 4.06 -29.55 97.94
CA ASN A 279 3.38 -28.26 98.00
C ASN A 279 3.05 -27.71 96.60
N GLU A 280 2.25 -26.64 96.54
CA GLU A 280 1.88 -25.97 95.27
C GLU A 280 3.08 -25.42 94.49
N ALA A 281 4.18 -25.09 95.18
CA ALA A 281 5.44 -24.72 94.56
C ALA A 281 6.21 -25.91 93.95
N GLY A 282 5.72 -27.13 94.10
CA GLY A 282 6.29 -28.37 93.56
C GLY A 282 7.37 -29.01 94.44
N THR A 283 7.69 -28.43 95.60
CA THR A 283 8.68 -29.00 96.52
C THR A 283 8.14 -30.28 97.14
N THR A 284 8.84 -31.38 96.88
CA THR A 284 8.51 -32.71 97.36
C THR A 284 9.38 -33.04 98.57
N THR A 285 8.76 -33.37 99.70
CA THR A 285 9.45 -33.60 100.96
C THR A 285 8.98 -34.90 101.60
N LEU A 286 9.93 -35.76 101.97
CA LEU A 286 9.66 -36.90 102.85
C LEU A 286 9.73 -36.42 104.31
N LEU A 287 8.62 -36.52 105.02
CA LEU A 287 8.44 -35.93 106.34
C LEU A 287 9.01 -36.85 107.43
N ALA A 288 9.95 -36.33 108.21
CA ALA A 288 10.60 -36.98 109.35
C ALA A 288 10.84 -38.50 109.15
N PRO A 289 11.58 -38.92 108.10
CA PRO A 289 11.89 -40.33 107.88
C PRO A 289 12.65 -40.91 109.07
N THR A 290 12.58 -42.22 109.29
CA THR A 290 13.46 -42.87 110.27
C THR A 290 14.88 -42.96 109.71
N ALA A 291 15.85 -42.44 110.46
CA ALA A 291 17.25 -42.45 110.10
C ALA A 291 17.74 -43.88 109.83
N ASN A 292 18.50 -44.05 108.74
CA ASN A 292 19.05 -45.30 108.27
C ASN A 292 18.01 -46.35 107.86
N GLN A 293 16.75 -45.95 107.61
CA GLN A 293 15.73 -46.81 107.03
C GLN A 293 15.64 -46.60 105.52
N ALA A 294 15.59 -47.70 104.75
CA ALA A 294 15.39 -47.62 103.31
C ALA A 294 13.93 -47.31 102.98
N TYR A 295 13.73 -46.34 102.08
CA TYR A 295 12.43 -46.03 101.49
C TYR A 295 12.49 -46.29 100.00
N ARG A 296 11.64 -47.21 99.54
CA ARG A 296 11.50 -47.59 98.14
C ARG A 296 10.04 -47.58 97.76
N PHE A 297 9.62 -46.51 97.10
CA PHE A 297 8.22 -46.35 96.72
C PHE A 297 8.10 -45.59 95.41
N GLN A 298 6.94 -45.75 94.80
CA GLN A 298 6.50 -44.96 93.67
C GLN A 298 5.05 -44.56 93.91
N PHE A 299 4.73 -43.31 93.66
CA PHE A 299 3.35 -42.82 93.65
C PHE A 299 3.14 -41.92 92.45
N ASN A 300 1.87 -41.69 92.11
CA ASN A 300 1.48 -40.84 90.99
C ASN A 300 0.34 -39.93 91.40
N PHE A 301 0.24 -38.82 90.69
CA PHE A 301 -0.85 -37.87 90.79
C PHE A 301 -1.13 -37.24 89.42
N ASP A 302 -2.33 -36.73 89.24
CA ASP A 302 -2.73 -36.02 88.04
C ASP A 302 -2.55 -34.51 88.23
N ILE A 303 -2.18 -33.83 87.14
CA ILE A 303 -2.05 -32.37 87.03
C ILE A 303 -3.21 -31.77 86.25
#